data_AF-A0A4Z0K5C7-F1
#
_entry.id   AF-A0A4Z0K5C7-F1
#
_cell.length_a   1.000
_cell.length_b   1.000
_cell.length_c   1.000
_cell.angle_alpha   90.00
_cell.angle_beta   90.00
_cell.angle_gamma   90.00
#
_symmetry.space_group_name_H-M   'P 1'
#
loop_
_entity.id
_entity.type
_entity.pdbx_description
1 polymer ?
#
loop_
_entity_poly.entity_id
_entity_poly.type
_entity_poly.pdbx_seq_one_letter_code
_entity_poly.pdbx_strand_id
1 'polypeptide(L)'
;MIVAFTDDNRHEFGVEPIVRALSGTVARIVVSSYYAFKKRELSARARRDQALMVVIQEVYGANYSCYGVRKVWKAINCREQVFVSTRVMKYTKL
;
A
#
# COMPACT_ATOMS: atom_id res chain seq x y z
N MET A 1 -9.32 -6.60 12.31
CA MET A 1 -9.63 -7.72 13.22
C MET A 1 -8.98 -7.47 14.57
N ILE A 2 -9.80 -7.35 15.62
CA ILE A 2 -9.53 -6.95 17.02
C ILE A 2 -8.79 -5.60 17.23
N VAL A 3 -7.59 -5.38 16.66
CA VAL A 3 -6.87 -4.10 16.78
C VAL A 3 -7.70 -2.94 16.21
N ALA A 4 -8.35 -3.14 15.06
CA ALA A 4 -9.26 -2.16 14.46
C ALA A 4 -10.46 -1.85 15.38
N PHE A 5 -11.05 -2.87 16.01
CA PHE A 5 -12.13 -2.68 16.98
C PHE A 5 -11.66 -1.87 18.20
N THR A 6 -10.44 -2.13 18.69
CA THR A 6 -9.83 -1.33 19.75
C THR A 6 -9.55 0.09 19.30
N ASP A 7 -9.11 0.31 18.05
CA ASP A 7 -8.90 1.66 17.49
C ASP A 7 -10.20 2.45 17.38
N ASP A 8 -11.29 1.83 16.95
CA ASP A 8 -12.58 2.51 16.78
C ASP A 8 -13.14 2.97 18.14
N ASN A 9 -12.94 2.17 19.19
CA ASN A 9 -13.50 2.41 20.52
C ASN A 9 -12.53 3.14 21.49
N ARG A 10 -11.26 3.35 21.12
CA ARG A 10 -10.24 3.94 22.02
C ARG A 10 -10.56 5.36 22.44
N HIS A 11 -11.29 6.11 21.61
CA HIS A 11 -11.57 7.52 21.85
C HIS A 11 -12.57 7.74 22.99
N GLU A 12 -13.47 6.78 23.20
CA GLU A 12 -14.54 6.87 24.19
C GLU A 12 -14.17 6.16 25.51
N PHE A 13 -13.54 4.98 25.42
CA PHE A 13 -13.28 4.14 26.60
C PHE A 13 -11.80 3.99 26.97
N GLY A 14 -10.87 4.37 26.10
CA GLY A 14 -9.45 4.06 26.27
C GLY A 14 -9.11 2.56 26.05
N VAL A 15 -7.82 2.25 25.92
CA VAL A 15 -7.37 0.90 25.48
C VAL A 15 -7.49 -0.16 26.59
N GLU A 16 -7.15 0.20 27.84
CA GLU A 16 -7.15 -0.74 28.97
C GLU A 16 -8.55 -1.29 29.31
N PRO A 17 -9.61 -0.46 29.38
CA PRO A 17 -10.97 -0.95 29.65
C PRO A 17 -11.49 -1.91 28.57
N ILE A 18 -11.19 -1.63 27.29
CA ILE A 18 -11.57 -2.49 26.17
C ILE A 18 -10.86 -3.85 26.27
N VAL A 19 -9.56 -3.85 26.52
CA VAL A 19 -8.77 -5.09 26.68
C VAL A 19 -9.27 -5.91 27.87
N ARG A 20 -9.65 -5.26 28.97
CA ARG A 20 -10.24 -5.92 30.15
C ARG A 20 -11.57 -6.59 29.81
N ALA A 21 -12.44 -5.92 29.06
CA ALA A 21 -13.72 -6.49 28.61
C ALA A 21 -13.55 -7.67 27.66
N LEU A 22 -12.55 -7.63 26.78
CA LEU A 22 -12.27 -8.70 25.80
C LEU A 22 -11.61 -9.94 26.41
N SER A 23 -11.06 -9.86 27.62
CA SER A 23 -10.29 -10.94 28.26
C SER A 23 -11.05 -12.27 28.41
N GLY A 24 -12.38 -12.22 28.53
CA GLY A 24 -13.25 -13.40 28.67
C GLY A 24 -13.83 -13.93 27.34
N THR A 25 -13.43 -13.36 26.20
CA THR A 25 -13.96 -13.73 24.89
C THR A 25 -12.88 -14.43 24.04
N VAL A 26 -13.28 -15.00 22.91
CA VAL A 26 -12.36 -15.56 21.91
C VAL A 26 -11.40 -14.50 21.35
N ALA A 27 -11.74 -13.21 21.47
CA ALA A 27 -10.95 -12.07 20.99
C ALA A 27 -10.00 -11.49 22.05
N ARG A 28 -9.39 -12.34 22.88
CA ARG A 28 -8.45 -11.91 23.95
C ARG A 28 -7.16 -11.32 23.37
N ILE A 29 -6.83 -10.10 23.80
CA ILE A 29 -5.58 -9.39 23.47
C ILE A 29 -4.93 -8.84 24.74
N VAL A 30 -3.60 -8.66 24.73
CA VAL A 30 -2.86 -7.98 25.81
C VAL A 30 -2.51 -6.55 25.36
N VAL A 31 -2.54 -5.59 26.29
CA VAL A 31 -2.24 -4.17 26.01
C VAL A 31 -0.85 -3.99 25.37
N SER A 32 0.16 -4.71 25.85
CA SER A 32 1.51 -4.71 25.28
C SER A 32 1.51 -5.19 23.82
N SER A 33 0.72 -6.21 23.48
CA SER A 33 0.57 -6.71 22.12
C SER A 33 -0.12 -5.70 21.19
N TYR A 34 -1.10 -4.94 21.68
CA TYR A 34 -1.75 -3.87 20.92
C TYR A 34 -0.74 -2.77 20.54
N TYR A 35 0.00 -2.25 21.52
CA TYR A 35 1.00 -1.22 21.26
C TYR A 35 2.19 -1.75 20.44
N ALA A 36 2.59 -3.01 20.65
CA ALA A 36 3.61 -3.66 19.82
C ALA A 36 3.16 -3.78 18.37
N PHE A 37 1.89 -4.12 18.12
CA PHE A 37 1.34 -4.15 16.77
C PHE A 37 1.31 -2.76 16.13
N LYS A 38 0.91 -1.73 16.89
CA LYS A 38 0.91 -0.33 16.41
C LYS A 38 2.31 0.21 16.12
N LYS A 39 3.31 -0.21 16.88
CA LYS A 39 4.71 0.20 16.69
C LYS A 39 5.40 -0.54 15.55
N ARG A 40 4.85 -1.67 15.07
CA ARG A 40 5.46 -2.41 13.95
C ARG A 40 5.47 -1.53 12.70
N GLU A 41 6.66 -1.14 12.29
CA GLU A 41 6.86 -0.54 10.98
C GLU A 41 6.46 -1.52 9.87
N LEU A 42 6.07 -0.96 8.72
CA LEU A 42 5.84 -1.73 7.50
C LEU A 42 7.08 -2.58 7.19
N SER A 43 6.85 -3.84 6.83
CA SER A 43 7.93 -4.75 6.45
C SER A 43 8.79 -4.15 5.32
N ALA A 44 10.06 -4.54 5.24
CA ALA A 44 10.95 -4.08 4.17
C ALA A 44 10.38 -4.36 2.76
N ARG A 45 9.58 -5.42 2.59
CA ARG A 45 8.84 -5.70 1.34
C ARG A 45 7.75 -4.67 1.11
N ALA A 46 6.87 -4.45 2.09
CA ALA A 46 5.77 -3.49 1.98
C ALA A 46 6.27 -2.06 1.67
N ARG A 47 7.38 -1.64 2.26
CA ARG A 47 8.01 -0.33 1.92
C ARG A 47 8.48 -0.27 0.47
N ARG A 48 9.14 -1.33 -0.02
CA ARG A 48 9.56 -1.42 -1.42
C ARG A 48 8.37 -1.47 -2.37
N ASP A 49 7.32 -2.20 -2.01
CA ASP A 49 6.13 -2.34 -2.82
C ASP A 49 5.39 -0.99 -2.93
N GLN A 50 5.31 -0.20 -1.85
CA GLN A 50 4.78 1.17 -1.91
C GLN A 50 5.54 2.06 -2.91
N ALA A 51 6.87 2.03 -2.86
CA ALA A 51 7.69 2.78 -3.82
C ALA A 51 7.50 2.26 -5.27
N LEU A 52 7.41 0.94 -5.44
CA LEU A 52 7.23 0.32 -6.74
C LEU A 52 5.85 0.61 -7.33
N MET A 53 4.81 0.69 -6.52
CA MET A 53 3.45 1.02 -6.96
C MET A 53 3.39 2.39 -7.63
N VAL A 54 4.10 3.39 -7.09
CA VAL A 54 4.18 4.73 -7.69
C VAL A 54 4.79 4.66 -9.09
N VAL A 55 5.94 3.98 -9.20
CA VAL A 55 6.64 3.81 -10.49
C VAL A 55 5.78 3.06 -11.52
N ILE A 56 5.05 2.03 -11.08
CA ILE A 56 4.12 1.28 -11.95
C ILE A 56 3.02 2.19 -12.48
N GLN A 57 2.42 3.02 -11.63
CA GLN A 57 1.34 3.94 -12.04
C GLN A 57 1.84 5.00 -13.02
N GLU A 58 3.03 5.56 -12.78
CA GLU A 58 3.66 6.53 -13.68
C GLU A 58 3.93 5.93 -15.06
N VAL A 59 4.55 4.74 -15.11
CA VAL A 59 4.83 4.05 -16.38
C VAL A 59 3.54 3.65 -17.10
N TYR A 60 2.51 3.23 -16.36
CA TYR A 60 1.22 2.87 -16.95
C TYR A 60 0.51 4.10 -17.55
N GLY A 61 0.48 5.22 -16.82
CA GLY A 61 -0.11 6.48 -17.29
C GLY A 61 0.64 7.06 -18.47
N ALA A 62 1.98 7.06 -18.44
CA ALA A 62 2.82 7.58 -19.53
C ALA A 62 2.66 6.81 -20.85
N ASN A 63 2.25 5.54 -20.80
CA ASN A 63 2.01 4.70 -21.97
C ASN A 63 0.51 4.60 -22.32
N TYR A 64 -0.28 5.62 -21.99
CA TYR A 64 -1.72 5.70 -22.26
C TYR A 64 -2.51 4.49 -21.77
N SER A 65 -2.09 3.88 -20.67
CA SER A 65 -2.74 2.68 -20.11
C SER A 65 -2.75 1.45 -21.05
N CYS A 66 -2.00 1.49 -22.16
CA CYS A 66 -1.94 0.42 -23.16
C CYS A 66 -1.01 -0.73 -22.74
N TYR A 67 -0.06 -0.45 -21.84
CA TYR A 67 0.88 -1.45 -21.36
C TYR A 67 0.23 -2.37 -20.33
N GLY A 68 0.09 -3.64 -20.67
CA GLY A 68 -0.24 -4.69 -19.71
C GLY A 68 0.95 -5.05 -18.79
N VAL A 69 0.69 -5.89 -17.77
CA VAL A 69 1.62 -6.22 -16.68
C VAL A 69 3.03 -6.57 -17.16
N ARG A 70 3.17 -7.42 -18.19
CA ARG A 70 4.49 -7.83 -18.72
C ARG A 70 5.28 -6.67 -19.34
N LYS A 71 4.60 -5.76 -20.04
CA LYS A 71 5.25 -4.60 -20.67
C LYS A 71 5.67 -3.57 -19.64
N VAL A 72 4.82 -3.32 -18.63
CA VAL A 72 5.16 -2.44 -17.50
C VAL A 72 6.37 -2.98 -16.73
N TRP A 73 6.39 -4.28 -16.40
CA TRP A 73 7.54 -4.90 -15.72
C TRP A 73 8.84 -4.77 -16.52
N LYS A 74 8.78 -4.98 -17.84
CA LYS A 74 9.95 -4.82 -18.71
C LYS A 74 10.41 -3.36 -18.80
N ALA A 75 9.47 -2.41 -18.86
CA ALA A 75 9.78 -0.98 -18.91
C ALA A 75 10.44 -0.48 -17.61
N ILE A 76 10.07 -1.02 -16.45
CA ILE A 76 10.67 -0.67 -15.16
C ILE A 76 12.07 -1.28 -15.01
N ASN A 77 12.25 -2.54 -15.42
CA ASN A 77 13.52 -3.26 -15.23
C ASN A 77 14.54 -3.07 -16.34
N CYS A 78 14.12 -2.66 -17.53
CA CYS A 78 14.99 -2.40 -18.66
C CYS A 78 15.15 -0.88 -18.81
N ARG A 79 16.27 -0.35 -18.29
CA ARG A 79 16.64 1.08 -18.28
C ARG A 79 16.58 1.80 -19.65
N GLU A 80 16.42 1.05 -20.74
CA GLU A 80 16.55 1.52 -22.12
C GLU A 80 15.21 1.62 -22.88
N GLN A 81 14.07 1.21 -22.29
CA GLN A 81 12.76 1.21 -22.97
C GLN A 81 11.84 2.39 -22.65
N VAL A 82 12.37 3.47 -22.08
CA VAL A 82 11.63 4.72 -21.93
C VAL A 82 11.73 5.51 -23.23
N PHE A 83 11.17 5.02 -24.34
CA PHE A 83 10.74 5.83 -25.51
C PHE A 83 10.16 4.94 -26.63
N VAL A 84 8.99 4.34 -26.42
CA VAL A 84 8.21 3.79 -27.55
C VAL A 84 6.74 4.20 -27.43
N SER A 85 6.47 5.50 -27.33
CA SER A 85 5.12 6.04 -27.60
C SER A 85 5.06 7.51 -28.03
N THR A 86 6.16 8.15 -28.43
CA THR A 86 6.15 9.49 -29.05
C THR A 86 6.00 9.46 -30.57
N ARG A 87 5.54 8.35 -31.15
CA ARG A 87 5.17 8.27 -32.57
C ARG A 87 3.65 8.34 -32.79
N VAL A 88 2.95 9.24 -32.09
CA VAL A 88 1.62 9.71 -32.50
C VAL A 88 1.46 11.24 -32.44
N MET A 89 2.38 11.97 -31.80
CA MET A 89 2.23 13.42 -31.62
C MET A 89 3.04 14.25 -32.64
N LYS A 90 2.93 13.93 -33.93
CA LYS A 90 3.37 14.82 -35.04
C LYS A 90 2.29 15.10 -36.10
N TYR A 91 1.03 14.67 -35.88
CA TYR A 91 -0.06 14.85 -36.86
C TYR A 91 -1.24 15.70 -36.36
N THR A 92 -1.04 16.55 -35.35
CA THR A 92 -2.05 17.56 -34.95
C THR A 92 -1.36 18.87 -34.56
N LYS A 93 -0.89 19.57 -35.59
CA LYS A 93 -0.75 21.04 -35.61
C LYS A 93 -0.81 21.45 -37.08
N LEU A 94 -2.05 21.57 -37.57
CA LEU A 94 -2.37 22.55 -38.60
C LEU A 94 -2.18 23.95 -37.99
#